data_AF-A0AAD5DBN8-F1
#
_entry.id   AF-A0AAD5DBN8-F1
#
_cell.length_a   1.000
_cell.length_b   1.000
_cell.length_c   1.000
_cell.angle_alpha   90.00
_cell.angle_beta   90.00
_cell.angle_gamma   90.00
#
_symmetry.space_group_name_H-M   'P 1'
#
loop_
_entity.id
_entity.type
_entity.pdbx_description
1 polymer ?
#
loop_
_entity_poly.entity_id
_entity_poly.type
_entity_poly.pdbx_seq_one_letter_code
_entity_poly.pdbx_strand_id
1 'polypeptide(L)'
;FFSSLSLSLSLSLSHTHTHTSCVRSNRSNNRKPALSYSELMTLGSGGSSVVVPRNFRLLEELERGEKGIGDGTVSYGMDDGDDIYMRSWTGTIIGPHNSVHEGRIYQLKLFCDKDYPEKPPTVRFHSRVNMTCVNHETGVVEAKKFGILANWQREYTMEDILIQLKKEMAAPQNRKLVQPPEGTFF
;
A
#
# COMPACT_ATOMS: atom_id res chain seq x y z
N PHE A 1 -36.20 -33.27 -33.28
CA PHE A 1 -36.50 -33.07 -31.85
C PHE A 1 -35.16 -32.91 -31.12
N PHE A 2 -35.04 -31.86 -30.29
CA PHE A 2 -33.85 -31.31 -29.58
C PHE A 2 -32.91 -30.48 -30.47
N SER A 3 -32.93 -29.14 -30.46
CA SER A 3 -32.71 -28.12 -29.40
C SER A 3 -31.27 -28.06 -28.89
N SER A 4 -30.56 -26.99 -29.26
CA SER A 4 -29.62 -26.26 -28.38
C SER A 4 -29.00 -25.08 -29.14
N LEU A 5 -29.50 -23.87 -28.87
CA LEU A 5 -28.83 -22.62 -29.21
C LEU A 5 -27.51 -22.51 -28.41
N SER A 6 -26.40 -22.26 -29.10
CA SER A 6 -25.18 -21.73 -28.51
C SER A 6 -25.01 -20.30 -28.99
N LEU A 7 -25.24 -19.33 -28.09
CA LEU A 7 -24.85 -17.95 -28.31
C LEU A 7 -23.34 -17.85 -28.06
N SER A 8 -22.57 -17.58 -29.12
CA SER A 8 -21.23 -17.02 -29.00
C SER A 8 -21.31 -15.54 -29.37
N LEU A 9 -21.08 -14.67 -28.39
CA LEU A 9 -20.91 -13.23 -28.60
C LEU A 9 -19.43 -12.98 -28.95
N SER A 10 -19.14 -12.71 -30.22
CA SER A 10 -17.87 -12.11 -30.63
C SER A 10 -18.14 -10.62 -30.92
N LEU A 11 -17.72 -9.73 -30.01
CA LEU A 11 -17.73 -8.29 -30.24
C LEU A 11 -16.63 -7.93 -31.24
N SER A 12 -17.02 -7.36 -32.39
CA SER A 12 -16.11 -6.77 -33.35
C SER A 12 -15.66 -5.38 -32.88
N LEU A 13 -14.35 -5.14 -33.00
CA LEU A 13 -13.73 -3.84 -32.77
C LEU A 13 -13.90 -3.00 -34.06
N SER A 14 -14.67 -1.93 -34.02
CA SER A 14 -14.72 -0.93 -35.09
C SER A 14 -14.10 0.39 -34.61
N HIS A 15 -12.98 0.75 -35.24
CA HIS A 15 -12.40 2.09 -35.20
C HIS A 15 -13.33 3.08 -35.90
N THR A 16 -13.71 4.16 -35.23
CA THR A 16 -14.20 5.37 -35.90
C THR A 16 -13.58 6.62 -35.31
N HIS A 17 -12.82 7.28 -36.18
CA HIS A 17 -12.22 8.59 -36.05
C HIS A 17 -13.35 9.65 -35.98
N THR A 18 -13.41 10.43 -34.90
CA THR A 18 -14.31 11.59 -34.82
C THR A 18 -13.47 12.86 -34.86
N HIS A 19 -13.48 13.50 -36.03
CA HIS A 19 -13.00 14.85 -36.23
C HIS A 19 -14.21 15.78 -36.06
N THR A 20 -14.20 16.65 -35.05
CA THR A 20 -15.16 17.75 -34.97
C THR A 20 -14.43 19.01 -34.55
N SER A 21 -14.32 19.90 -35.52
CA SER A 21 -13.77 21.24 -35.47
C SER A 21 -14.59 22.16 -34.54
N CYS A 22 -13.90 22.91 -33.68
CA CYS A 22 -14.47 24.09 -33.02
C CYS A 22 -13.47 25.26 -33.00
N VAL A 23 -13.81 26.28 -33.80
CA VAL A 23 -13.55 27.72 -33.70
C VAL A 23 -12.24 28.22 -33.07
N ARG A 24 -11.39 28.81 -33.92
CA ARG A 24 -10.31 29.75 -33.55
C ARG A 24 -10.88 30.96 -32.80
N SER A 25 -10.45 31.15 -31.55
CA SER A 25 -10.50 32.44 -30.87
C SER A 25 -9.07 32.87 -30.56
N ASN A 26 -8.61 33.93 -31.24
CA ASN A 26 -7.37 34.62 -30.91
C ASN A 26 -7.57 35.36 -29.59
N ARG A 27 -7.03 34.83 -28.49
CA ARG A 27 -6.80 35.60 -27.27
C ARG A 27 -5.43 35.25 -26.70
N SER A 28 -4.49 36.15 -26.93
CA SER A 28 -3.25 36.25 -26.15
C SER A 28 -3.63 36.24 -24.68
N ASN A 29 -3.27 35.16 -23.98
CA ASN A 29 -3.17 35.15 -22.54
C ASN A 29 -2.18 34.07 -22.14
N ASN A 30 -1.12 34.53 -21.50
CA ASN A 30 0.06 33.83 -21.03
C ASN A 30 -0.29 32.80 -19.93
N ARG A 31 -1.07 31.76 -20.25
CA ARG A 31 -1.30 30.63 -19.34
C ARG A 31 -0.17 29.64 -19.53
N LYS A 32 0.78 29.66 -18.60
CA LYS A 32 1.75 28.57 -18.44
C LYS A 32 0.97 27.24 -18.39
N PRO A 33 1.44 26.18 -19.07
CA PRO A 33 0.81 24.87 -18.95
C PRO A 33 0.83 24.44 -17.47
N ALA A 34 -0.27 23.90 -16.97
CA ALA A 34 -0.27 23.24 -15.67
C ALA A 34 0.64 22.02 -15.80
N LEU A 35 1.80 22.07 -15.16
CA LEU A 35 2.74 20.95 -15.14
C LEU A 35 2.06 19.75 -14.51
N SER A 36 2.25 18.58 -15.11
CA SER A 36 1.82 17.33 -14.50
C SER A 36 2.55 17.10 -13.17
N TYR A 37 1.96 16.32 -12.27
CA TYR A 37 2.53 16.05 -10.94
C TYR A 37 3.92 15.37 -11.03
N SER A 38 4.17 14.61 -12.10
CA SER A 38 5.47 14.04 -12.45
C SER A 38 6.49 15.08 -12.95
N GLU A 39 6.05 16.12 -13.67
CA GLU A 39 6.92 17.21 -14.13
C GLU A 39 7.38 18.13 -12.99
N LEU A 40 6.55 18.33 -11.96
CA LEU A 40 6.96 19.08 -10.75
C LEU A 40 8.12 18.42 -10.01
N MET A 41 8.27 17.09 -10.10
CA MET A 41 9.35 16.34 -9.44
C MET A 41 10.66 16.32 -10.25
N THR A 42 10.64 16.70 -11.52
CA THR A 42 11.85 16.69 -12.38
C THR A 42 12.60 18.03 -12.35
N LEU A 43 11.99 19.09 -11.80
CA LEU A 43 12.60 20.41 -11.66
C LEU A 43 13.03 20.66 -10.21
N GLY A 44 14.10 19.99 -9.79
CA GLY A 44 14.62 20.08 -8.42
C GLY A 44 16.12 19.88 -8.30
N SER A 45 16.93 20.33 -9.27
CA SER A 45 18.38 20.44 -9.08
C SER A 45 18.69 21.81 -8.46
N GLY A 46 18.57 21.89 -7.13
CA GLY A 46 18.87 23.10 -6.38
C GLY A 46 18.48 23.01 -4.90
N GLY A 47 19.37 22.48 -4.05
CA GLY A 47 19.67 22.91 -2.67
C GLY A 47 18.58 23.12 -1.60
N SER A 48 17.29 22.98 -1.88
CA SER A 48 16.21 23.05 -0.90
C SER A 48 15.45 21.73 -0.94
N SER A 49 15.54 20.93 0.12
CA SER A 49 14.75 19.70 0.27
C SER A 49 13.26 20.06 0.26
N VAL A 50 12.58 19.87 -0.88
CA VAL A 50 11.13 20.07 -0.96
C VAL A 50 10.48 19.00 -0.10
N VAL A 51 9.92 19.40 1.05
CA VAL A 51 9.23 18.48 1.96
C VAL A 51 7.83 18.21 1.42
N VAL A 52 7.58 16.97 1.04
CA VAL A 52 6.26 16.52 0.60
C VAL A 52 5.29 16.49 1.80
N PRO A 53 4.14 17.19 1.73
CA PRO A 53 3.13 17.15 2.78
C PRO A 53 2.55 15.75 3.00
N ARG A 54 2.13 15.46 4.23
CA ARG A 54 1.57 14.15 4.65
C ARG A 54 0.55 13.56 3.67
N ASN A 55 -0.46 14.33 3.29
CA ASN A 55 -1.54 13.79 2.46
C ASN A 55 -1.07 13.39 1.06
N PHE A 56 -0.11 14.13 0.48
CA PHE A 56 0.46 13.75 -0.81
C PHE A 56 1.31 12.48 -0.71
N ARG A 57 2.07 12.32 0.39
CA ARG A 57 2.78 11.07 0.68
C ARG A 57 1.82 9.89 0.79
N LEU A 58 0.70 10.05 1.50
CA LEU A 58 -0.30 8.99 1.66
C LEU A 58 -1.04 8.66 0.35
N LEU A 59 -1.32 9.66 -0.49
CA LEU A 59 -1.89 9.45 -1.81
C LEU A 59 -0.93 8.69 -2.74
N GLU A 60 0.36 9.02 -2.69
CA GLU A 60 1.40 8.28 -3.43
C GLU A 60 1.47 6.81 -2.96
N GLU A 61 1.45 6.57 -1.65
CA GLU A 61 1.41 5.22 -1.10
C GLU A 61 0.11 4.49 -1.51
N LEU A 62 -1.05 5.15 -1.53
CA LEU A 62 -2.30 4.55 -2.01
C LEU A 62 -2.18 4.10 -3.47
N GLU A 63 -1.70 4.97 -4.36
CA GLU A 63 -1.54 4.68 -5.78
C GLU A 63 -0.58 3.48 -6.00
N ARG A 64 0.47 3.38 -5.18
CA ARG A 64 1.38 2.22 -5.19
C ARG A 64 0.70 0.95 -4.70
N GLY A 65 -0.09 1.03 -3.63
CA GLY A 65 -0.88 -0.09 -3.12
C GLY A 65 -1.85 -0.65 -4.16
N GLU A 66 -2.51 0.22 -4.93
CA GLU A 66 -3.47 -0.16 -5.99
C GLU A 66 -2.79 -0.79 -7.22
N LYS A 67 -1.57 -0.35 -7.56
CA LYS A 67 -0.78 -0.93 -8.65
C LYS A 67 -0.21 -2.32 -8.32
N GLY A 68 -0.23 -2.69 -7.04
CA GLY A 68 0.40 -3.91 -6.55
C GLY A 68 1.87 -3.72 -6.24
N ILE A 69 2.36 -4.48 -5.25
CA ILE A 69 3.68 -4.31 -4.67
C ILE A 69 4.50 -5.58 -4.92
N GLY A 70 5.66 -5.41 -5.55
CA GLY A 70 6.66 -6.46 -5.70
C GLY A 70 6.09 -7.76 -6.28
N ASP A 71 6.21 -8.85 -5.53
CA ASP A 71 5.76 -10.20 -5.89
C ASP A 71 4.29 -10.49 -5.49
N GLY A 72 3.55 -9.50 -4.99
CA GLY A 72 2.17 -9.63 -4.55
C GLY A 72 2.00 -10.35 -3.20
N THR A 73 3.09 -10.63 -2.49
CA THR A 73 3.03 -11.30 -1.17
C THR A 73 2.75 -10.35 -0.01
N VAL A 74 2.88 -9.05 -0.25
CA VAL A 74 2.49 -7.99 0.68
C VAL A 74 1.58 -7.02 -0.07
N SER A 75 0.56 -6.54 0.60
CA SER A 75 -0.33 -5.50 0.07
C SER A 75 -0.82 -4.59 1.18
N TYR A 76 -1.22 -3.38 0.84
CA TYR A 76 -1.90 -2.47 1.76
C TYR A 76 -2.90 -1.59 1.01
N GLY A 77 -3.91 -1.12 1.72
CA GLY A 77 -4.92 -0.20 1.21
C GLY A 77 -5.63 0.53 2.34
N MET A 78 -6.45 1.52 1.99
CA MET A 78 -7.27 2.23 2.97
C MET A 78 -8.29 1.28 3.60
N ASP A 79 -8.45 1.40 4.92
CA ASP A 79 -9.45 0.61 5.64
C ASP A 79 -10.86 1.15 5.46
N ASP A 80 -10.97 2.47 5.38
CA ASP A 80 -12.21 3.21 5.13
C ASP A 80 -11.96 4.19 3.99
N GLY A 81 -12.60 3.95 2.83
CA GLY A 81 -12.46 4.78 1.64
C GLY A 81 -13.04 6.19 1.80
N ASP A 82 -13.89 6.40 2.82
CA ASP A 82 -14.48 7.70 3.11
C ASP A 82 -13.62 8.54 4.08
N ASP A 83 -12.54 7.96 4.65
CA ASP A 83 -11.61 8.69 5.53
C ASP A 83 -10.73 9.65 4.72
N ILE A 84 -11.18 10.90 4.62
CA ILE A 84 -10.46 12.01 3.98
C ILE A 84 -9.05 12.24 4.54
N TYR A 85 -8.78 11.82 5.79
CA TYR A 85 -7.48 11.98 6.41
C TYR A 85 -6.55 10.79 6.18
N MET A 86 -7.05 9.71 5.56
CA MET A 86 -6.29 8.51 5.21
C MET A 86 -5.47 8.00 6.40
N ARG A 87 -6.09 7.87 7.57
CA ARG A 87 -5.41 7.48 8.81
C ARG A 87 -5.38 5.98 8.96
N SER A 88 -6.46 5.30 8.61
CA SER A 88 -6.63 3.87 8.82
C SER A 88 -6.33 3.08 7.55
N TRP A 89 -5.40 2.13 7.67
CA TRP A 89 -4.95 1.28 6.57
C TRP A 89 -5.00 -0.18 6.99
N THR A 90 -5.33 -1.04 6.04
CA THR A 90 -5.25 -2.49 6.19
C THR A 90 -4.07 -3.00 5.38
N GLY A 91 -3.17 -3.70 6.06
CA GLY A 91 -2.04 -4.42 5.44
C GLY A 91 -2.30 -5.92 5.42
N THR A 92 -1.84 -6.59 4.38
CA THR A 92 -1.90 -8.05 4.24
C THR A 92 -0.49 -8.59 3.98
N ILE A 93 -0.13 -9.65 4.68
CA ILE A 93 1.13 -10.39 4.48
C ILE A 93 0.78 -11.86 4.23
N ILE A 94 1.24 -12.38 3.09
CA ILE A 94 1.27 -13.81 2.81
C ILE A 94 2.53 -14.37 3.48
N GLY A 95 2.34 -15.35 4.36
CA GLY A 95 3.43 -15.89 5.17
C GLY A 95 4.54 -16.51 4.31
N PRO A 96 5.81 -16.31 4.70
CA PRO A 96 6.95 -16.77 3.90
C PRO A 96 7.01 -18.30 3.80
N HIS A 97 7.44 -18.79 2.63
CA HIS A 97 7.72 -20.20 2.38
C HIS A 97 8.79 -20.75 3.34
N ASN A 98 8.77 -22.07 3.55
CA ASN A 98 9.72 -22.77 4.43
C ASN A 98 9.67 -22.27 5.88
N SER A 99 8.49 -21.87 6.34
CA SER A 99 8.25 -21.46 7.72
C SER A 99 6.89 -21.97 8.21
N VAL A 100 6.68 -21.94 9.52
CA VAL A 100 5.36 -22.19 10.15
C VAL A 100 4.25 -21.23 9.68
N HIS A 101 4.62 -20.15 9.01
CA HIS A 101 3.71 -19.15 8.47
C HIS A 101 3.28 -19.45 7.02
N GLU A 102 3.89 -20.43 6.36
CA GLU A 102 3.60 -20.76 4.97
C GLU A 102 2.11 -21.09 4.74
N GLY A 103 1.55 -20.52 3.66
CA GLY A 103 0.14 -20.70 3.30
C GLY A 103 -0.85 -19.87 4.11
N ARG A 104 -0.41 -19.15 5.17
CA ARG A 104 -1.27 -18.30 5.99
C ARG A 104 -1.31 -16.87 5.49
N ILE A 105 -2.48 -16.23 5.62
CA ILE A 105 -2.67 -14.81 5.31
C ILE A 105 -2.87 -14.04 6.63
N TYR A 106 -2.00 -13.06 6.88
CA TYR A 106 -2.09 -12.20 8.05
C TYR A 106 -2.63 -10.84 7.67
N GLN A 107 -3.67 -10.40 8.37
CA GLN A 107 -4.17 -9.03 8.28
C GLN A 107 -3.60 -8.18 9.41
N LEU A 108 -3.26 -6.94 9.09
CA LEU A 108 -2.72 -5.94 9.98
C LEU A 108 -3.49 -4.62 9.80
N LYS A 109 -3.53 -3.83 10.86
CA LYS A 109 -4.01 -2.46 10.86
C LYS A 109 -2.81 -1.54 11.04
N LEU A 110 -2.68 -0.56 10.14
CA LEU A 110 -1.71 0.52 10.25
C LEU A 110 -2.47 1.82 10.47
N PHE A 111 -2.03 2.61 11.45
CA PHE A 111 -2.62 3.89 11.77
C PHE A 111 -1.59 5.01 11.57
N CYS A 112 -1.79 5.80 10.53
CA CYS A 112 -0.97 6.94 10.15
C CYS A 112 -1.53 8.21 10.81
N ASP A 113 -0.97 8.59 11.97
CA ASP A 113 -1.40 9.80 12.68
C ASP A 113 -1.02 11.08 11.90
N LYS A 114 -1.40 12.26 12.41
CA LYS A 114 -1.12 13.57 11.83
C LYS A 114 0.37 13.87 11.62
N ASP A 115 1.23 13.22 12.41
CA ASP A 115 2.68 13.40 12.36
C ASP A 115 3.36 12.46 11.34
N TYR A 116 2.62 11.56 10.69
CA TYR A 116 3.19 10.74 9.61
C TYR A 116 3.57 11.60 8.39
N PRO A 117 4.71 11.37 7.70
CA PRO A 117 5.72 10.33 7.94
C PRO A 117 6.88 10.77 8.86
N GLU A 118 6.82 11.91 9.55
CA GLU A 118 7.87 12.30 10.51
C GLU A 118 7.96 11.33 11.68
N LYS A 119 6.82 10.78 12.09
CA LYS A 119 6.74 9.69 13.07
C LYS A 119 6.23 8.41 12.40
N PRO A 120 6.66 7.23 12.91
CA PRO A 120 6.19 5.96 12.41
C PRO A 120 4.68 5.80 12.64
N PRO A 121 3.98 5.04 11.77
CA PRO A 121 2.61 4.66 12.03
C PRO A 121 2.54 3.65 13.17
N THR A 122 1.38 3.56 13.82
CA THR A 122 1.12 2.46 14.76
C THR A 122 0.73 1.23 13.97
N VAL A 123 1.33 0.08 14.29
CA VAL A 123 1.08 -1.18 13.57
C VAL A 123 0.58 -2.23 14.54
N ARG A 124 -0.53 -2.87 14.19
CA ARG A 124 -1.16 -3.93 14.98
C ARG A 124 -1.58 -5.07 14.07
N PHE A 125 -1.28 -6.30 14.45
CA PHE A 125 -1.87 -7.47 13.82
C PHE A 125 -3.35 -7.59 14.18
N HIS A 126 -4.19 -7.79 13.18
CA HIS A 126 -5.57 -8.21 13.37
C HIS A 126 -5.66 -9.73 13.51
N SER A 127 -5.01 -10.46 12.61
CA SER A 127 -4.85 -11.92 12.72
C SER A 127 -3.88 -12.28 13.85
N ARG A 128 -4.20 -13.28 14.67
CA ARG A 128 -3.26 -13.72 15.70
C ARG A 128 -1.98 -14.29 15.09
N VAL A 129 -0.87 -13.87 15.65
CA VAL A 129 0.47 -14.33 15.25
C VAL A 129 1.32 -14.48 16.50
N ASN A 130 2.19 -15.49 16.50
CA ASN A 130 3.23 -15.64 17.50
C ASN A 130 4.56 -15.20 16.89
N MET A 131 5.07 -14.04 17.29
CA MET A 131 6.30 -13.44 16.76
C MET A 131 6.97 -12.58 17.82
N THR A 132 8.30 -12.58 17.89
CA THR A 132 9.05 -11.92 19.00
C THR A 132 8.81 -10.42 19.14
N CYS A 133 8.54 -9.72 18.04
CA CYS A 133 8.29 -8.27 18.04
C CYS A 133 6.80 -7.88 18.17
N VAL A 134 5.91 -8.85 18.40
CA VAL A 134 4.46 -8.62 18.53
C VAL A 134 4.00 -8.97 19.93
N ASN A 135 3.21 -8.09 20.53
CA ASN A 135 2.60 -8.34 21.82
C ASN A 135 1.52 -9.44 21.71
N HIS A 136 1.63 -10.50 22.50
CA HIS A 136 0.76 -11.68 22.42
C HIS A 136 -0.70 -11.45 22.87
N GLU A 137 -0.99 -10.37 23.58
CA GLU A 137 -2.34 -10.05 24.07
C GLU A 137 -3.05 -9.07 23.14
N THR A 138 -2.33 -8.05 22.67
CA THR A 138 -2.91 -6.94 21.91
C THR A 138 -2.65 -7.02 20.40
N GLY A 139 -1.63 -7.76 19.96
CA GLY A 139 -1.20 -7.81 18.57
C GLY A 139 -0.41 -6.58 18.12
N VAL A 140 -0.13 -5.63 19.01
CA VAL A 140 0.64 -4.42 18.68
C VAL A 140 2.10 -4.79 18.42
N VAL A 141 2.68 -4.23 17.35
CA VAL A 141 4.11 -4.37 17.03
C VAL A 141 4.91 -3.44 17.94
N GLU A 142 5.83 -4.00 18.70
CA GLU A 142 6.65 -3.25 19.65
C GLU A 142 7.82 -2.56 18.94
N ALA A 143 7.80 -1.22 18.88
CA ALA A 143 8.83 -0.45 18.19
C ALA A 143 10.26 -0.78 18.66
N LYS A 144 10.45 -1.04 19.96
CA LYS A 144 11.77 -1.39 20.52
C LYS A 144 12.35 -2.70 19.99
N LYS A 145 11.48 -3.64 19.61
CA LYS A 145 11.87 -4.97 19.12
C LYS A 145 11.91 -5.03 17.58
N PHE A 146 11.51 -3.95 16.91
CA PHE A 146 11.38 -3.90 15.47
C PHE A 146 12.16 -2.71 14.89
N GLY A 147 13.33 -3.01 14.32
CA GLY A 147 14.36 -2.02 14.02
C GLY A 147 13.92 -0.84 13.15
N ILE A 148 13.00 -1.07 12.20
CA ILE A 148 12.48 -0.01 11.32
C ILE A 148 11.61 1.01 12.06
N LEU A 149 10.84 0.57 13.07
CA LEU A 149 10.06 1.48 13.92
C LEU A 149 10.94 2.14 14.99
N ALA A 150 11.95 1.42 15.50
CA ALA A 150 12.91 1.98 16.46
C ALA A 150 13.74 3.12 15.86
N ASN A 151 14.15 2.99 14.60
CA ASN A 151 15.02 3.94 13.90
C ASN A 151 14.29 4.59 12.72
N TRP A 152 13.02 4.94 12.93
CA TRP A 152 12.16 5.47 11.87
C TRP A 152 12.77 6.69 11.17
N GLN A 153 12.77 6.65 9.85
CA GLN A 153 13.16 7.75 8.97
C GLN A 153 11.96 8.09 8.08
N ARG A 154 11.79 9.36 7.71
CA ARG A 154 10.68 9.85 6.87
C ARG A 154 10.61 9.15 5.51
N GLU A 155 11.75 8.65 5.02
CA GLU A 155 11.85 7.94 3.75
C GLU A 155 11.15 6.59 3.77
N TYR A 156 11.00 5.97 4.95
CA TYR A 156 10.27 4.71 5.10
C TYR A 156 8.79 4.86 4.81
N THR A 157 8.20 3.76 4.34
CA THR A 157 6.80 3.65 3.91
C THR A 157 6.09 2.53 4.66
N MET A 158 4.77 2.45 4.53
CA MET A 158 4.00 1.29 4.98
C MET A 158 4.45 -0.01 4.29
N GLU A 159 4.88 0.09 3.04
CA GLU A 159 5.47 -1.03 2.30
C GLU A 159 6.70 -1.61 3.01
N ASP A 160 7.63 -0.74 3.40
CA ASP A 160 8.87 -1.13 4.07
C ASP A 160 8.59 -1.86 5.39
N ILE A 161 7.59 -1.39 6.14
CA ILE A 161 7.14 -2.03 7.38
C ILE A 161 6.65 -3.45 7.09
N LEU A 162 5.78 -3.64 6.09
CA LEU A 162 5.23 -4.96 5.76
C LEU A 162 6.29 -5.92 5.24
N ILE A 163 7.19 -5.45 4.37
CA ILE A 163 8.32 -6.23 3.86
C ILE A 163 9.22 -6.64 5.03
N GLN A 164 9.51 -5.74 5.96
CA GLN A 164 10.38 -6.03 7.09
C GLN A 164 9.71 -6.97 8.11
N LEU A 165 8.39 -6.86 8.32
CA LEU A 165 7.63 -7.83 9.13
C LEU A 165 7.65 -9.23 8.51
N LYS A 166 7.49 -9.34 7.18
CA LYS A 166 7.62 -10.62 6.47
C LYS A 166 9.02 -11.22 6.64
N LYS A 167 10.08 -10.40 6.61
CA LYS A 167 11.46 -10.84 6.91
C LYS A 167 11.60 -11.33 8.34
N GLU A 168 11.00 -10.65 9.32
CA GLU A 168 10.98 -11.11 10.72
C GLU A 168 10.27 -12.46 10.89
N MET A 169 9.18 -12.73 10.16
CA MET A 169 8.53 -14.05 10.15
C MET A 169 9.47 -15.16 9.66
N ALA A 170 10.32 -14.87 8.68
CA ALA A 170 11.31 -15.81 8.14
C ALA A 170 12.57 -15.94 9.02
N ALA A 171 12.75 -15.06 10.00
CA ALA A 171 13.94 -15.03 10.85
C ALA A 171 14.05 -16.33 11.69
N PRO A 172 15.28 -16.79 12.01
CA PRO A 172 15.49 -18.08 12.70
C PRO A 172 14.70 -18.24 14.00
N GLN A 173 14.54 -17.15 14.76
CA GLN A 173 13.80 -17.11 16.02
C GLN A 173 12.28 -17.23 15.86
N ASN A 174 11.73 -16.87 14.69
CA ASN A 174 10.28 -16.80 14.46
C ASN A 174 9.77 -17.93 13.56
N ARG A 175 10.56 -18.35 12.55
CA ARG A 175 10.14 -19.29 11.51
C ARG A 175 9.70 -20.68 11.99
N LYS A 176 9.98 -21.02 13.25
CA LYS A 176 9.63 -22.29 13.91
C LYS A 176 8.71 -22.11 15.14
N LEU A 177 8.27 -20.90 15.45
CA LEU A 177 7.40 -20.66 16.61
C LEU A 177 6.01 -21.26 16.37
N VAL A 178 5.50 -21.98 17.36
CA VAL A 178 4.16 -22.56 17.28
C VAL A 178 3.15 -21.43 17.14
N GLN A 179 2.41 -21.45 16.03
CA GLN A 179 1.41 -20.44 15.72
C GLN A 179 0.05 -20.82 16.28
N PRO A 180 -0.80 -19.82 16.63
CA PRO A 180 -2.19 -20.07 16.96
C PRO A 180 -2.96 -20.67 15.76
N PRO A 181 -4.16 -21.23 15.99
CA PRO A 181 -5.03 -21.67 14.92
C PRO A 181 -5.30 -20.54 13.92
N GLU A 182 -5.34 -20.87 12.64
CA GLU A 182 -5.69 -19.91 11.59
C GLU A 182 -7.12 -19.40 11.77
N GLY A 183 -7.38 -18.16 11.35
CA GLY A 183 -8.69 -17.52 11.54
C GLY A 183 -8.97 -17.06 12.98
N THR A 184 -7.95 -17.05 13.85
CA THR A 184 -8.04 -16.39 15.16
C THR A 184 -7.58 -14.94 15.05
N PHE A 185 -8.25 -14.05 15.79
CA PHE A 185 -8.01 -12.59 15.75
C PHE A 185 -7.73 -12.04 17.15
N PHE A 186 -7.11 -10.86 17.20
CA PHE A 186 -6.87 -10.11 18.45
C PHE A 186 -8.04 -9.22 18.83
#